data_AF-A0A0G3XAS0-F1
#
_entry.id   AF-A0A0G3XAS0-F1
#
_cell.length_a   1.000
_cell.length_b   1.000
_cell.length_c   1.000
_cell.angle_alpha   90.00
_cell.angle_beta   90.00
_cell.angle_gamma   90.00
#
_symmetry.space_group_name_H-M   'P 1'
#
loop_
_entity.id
_entity.type
_entity.pdbx_description
1 polymer ?
#
loop_
_entity_poly.entity_id
_entity_poly.type
_entity_poly.pdbx_seq_one_letter_code
_entity_poly.pdbx_strand_id
1 'polypeptide(L)'
;MRYAIKRIKMKEVGTDEFLALLRTRLNDRALPPQEVIASAIDTDQPFISRAKSGSLKRVTARVRRLDAYLSRHASRSANLAVTDDTVSGSVKDRSGTRRRTKRERDEREVKLARKSCEAYLLEGYNPRVLIDQIDLLRQAQSRSL
;
A
#
# COMPACT_ATOMS: atom_id res chain seq x y z
N MET A 1 -10.51 -3.19 -17.85
CA MET A 1 -10.69 -4.44 -17.09
C MET A 1 -10.02 -4.30 -15.73
N ARG A 2 -10.79 -4.26 -14.63
CA ARG A 2 -10.25 -4.25 -13.25
C ARG A 2 -10.10 -5.69 -12.79
N TYR A 3 -8.87 -6.21 -12.76
CA TYR A 3 -8.61 -7.55 -12.25
C TYR A 3 -8.66 -7.52 -10.72
N ALA A 4 -9.57 -8.28 -10.12
CA ALA A 4 -9.60 -8.49 -8.67
C ALA A 4 -8.32 -9.25 -8.26
N ILE A 5 -7.44 -8.58 -7.51
CA ILE A 5 -6.13 -9.13 -7.14
C ILE A 5 -6.30 -10.10 -5.97
N LYS A 6 -6.64 -11.36 -6.28
CA LYS A 6 -6.65 -12.46 -5.31
C LYS A 6 -5.21 -12.86 -4.93
N ARG A 7 -4.98 -13.09 -3.64
CA ARG A 7 -3.73 -13.69 -3.11
C ARG A 7 -3.70 -15.16 -3.56
N ILE A 8 -2.78 -15.51 -4.46
CA ILE A 8 -2.74 -16.87 -5.04
C ILE A 8 -1.92 -17.77 -4.12
N LYS A 9 -2.50 -18.89 -3.70
CA LYS A 9 -1.77 -19.93 -2.98
C LYS A 9 -1.10 -20.83 -4.00
N MET A 10 0.22 -21.03 -3.89
CA MET A 10 1.01 -21.92 -4.77
C MET A 10 0.48 -23.36 -4.90
N LYS A 11 -0.43 -23.80 -4.02
CA LYS A 11 -1.04 -25.14 -4.12
C LYS A 11 -2.04 -25.28 -5.28
N GLU A 12 -2.48 -24.18 -5.89
CA GLU A 12 -3.53 -24.16 -6.92
C GLU A 12 -3.01 -23.81 -8.33
N VAL A 13 -1.78 -23.31 -8.46
CA VAL A 13 -1.24 -22.73 -9.70
C VAL A 13 0.20 -23.21 -9.93
N GLY A 14 0.50 -23.71 -11.13
CA GLY A 14 1.84 -24.20 -11.48
C GLY A 14 2.92 -23.13 -11.36
N THR A 15 4.20 -23.52 -11.25
CA THR A 15 5.31 -22.58 -11.05
C THR A 15 5.42 -21.52 -12.15
N ASP A 16 5.19 -21.92 -13.40
CA ASP A 16 5.34 -21.06 -14.57
C ASP A 16 4.19 -20.05 -14.65
N GLU A 17 2.97 -20.50 -14.33
CA GLU A 17 1.77 -19.66 -14.30
C GLU A 17 1.85 -18.63 -13.17
N PHE A 18 2.40 -19.00 -12.00
CA PHE A 18 2.68 -18.06 -10.92
C PHE A 18 3.68 -16.96 -11.34
N LEU A 19 4.77 -17.34 -12.02
CA LEU A 19 5.78 -16.39 -12.50
C LEU A 19 5.24 -15.47 -13.60
N ALA A 20 4.42 -16.00 -14.50
CA ALA A 20 3.73 -15.22 -15.53
C ALA A 20 2.79 -14.18 -14.90
N LEU A 21 2.03 -14.57 -13.88
CA LEU A 21 1.11 -13.67 -13.20
C LEU A 21 1.84 -12.59 -12.38
N LEU A 22 2.96 -12.96 -11.73
CA LEU A 22 3.83 -12.01 -11.06
C LEU A 22 4.38 -10.95 -12.03
N ARG A 23 4.80 -11.38 -13.23
CA ARG A 23 5.25 -10.47 -14.30
C ARG A 23 4.14 -9.50 -14.70
N THR A 24 2.92 -9.98 -14.88
CA THR A 24 1.76 -9.13 -15.21
C THR A 24 1.54 -8.07 -14.13
N ARG A 25 1.60 -8.45 -12.85
CA ARG A 25 1.48 -7.52 -11.71
C ARG A 25 2.59 -6.47 -11.73
N LEU A 26 3.84 -6.85 -12.00
CA LEU A 26 4.99 -5.94 -12.06
C LEU A 26 4.95 -4.94 -13.22
N ASN A 27 4.10 -5.17 -14.22
CA ASN A 27 3.89 -4.25 -15.33
C ASN A 27 2.75 -3.26 -15.09
N ASP A 28 2.11 -3.30 -13.92
CA ASP A 28 1.11 -2.30 -13.54
C ASP A 28 1.74 -0.89 -13.45
N ARG A 29 1.11 0.08 -14.11
CA ARG A 29 1.56 1.48 -14.16
C ARG A 29 1.44 2.18 -12.80
N ALA A 30 0.59 1.66 -11.91
CA ALA A 30 0.39 2.20 -10.57
C ALA A 30 1.48 1.76 -9.56
N LEU A 31 2.48 0.97 -9.99
CA LEU A 31 3.57 0.55 -9.12
C LEU A 31 4.68 1.61 -8.99
N PRO A 32 5.33 1.68 -7.82
CA PRO A 32 6.48 2.55 -7.63
C PRO A 32 7.69 2.11 -8.49
N PRO A 33 8.70 2.99 -8.67
CA PRO A 33 9.90 2.68 -9.43
C PRO A 33 10.61 1.41 -8.94
N GLN A 34 11.32 0.71 -9.83
CA GLN A 34 11.96 -0.58 -9.54
C GLN A 34 12.91 -0.54 -8.34
N GLU A 35 13.63 0.58 -8.17
CA GLU A 35 14.55 0.80 -7.05
C GLU A 35 13.83 0.86 -5.71
N VAL A 36 12.65 1.48 -5.67
CA VAL A 36 11.80 1.55 -4.47
C VAL A 36 11.28 0.17 -4.10
N ILE A 37 10.85 -0.62 -5.10
CA ILE A 37 10.43 -2.00 -4.89
C ILE A 37 11.59 -2.83 -4.36
N ALA A 38 12.76 -2.74 -4.99
CA ALA A 38 13.96 -3.50 -4.64
C ALA A 38 14.38 -3.24 -3.18
N SER A 39 14.43 -1.96 -2.79
CA SER A 39 14.72 -1.51 -1.43
C SER A 39 13.69 -2.03 -0.42
N ALA A 40 12.39 -1.98 -0.77
CA ALA A 40 11.32 -2.39 0.14
C ALA A 40 11.31 -3.91 0.46
N ILE A 41 11.86 -4.75 -0.42
CA ILE A 41 11.96 -6.19 -0.19
C ILE A 41 13.37 -6.68 0.15
N ASP A 42 14.30 -5.74 0.37
CA ASP A 42 15.72 -5.99 0.65
C ASP A 42 16.37 -6.87 -0.45
N THR A 43 16.34 -6.34 -1.68
CA THR A 43 16.91 -6.98 -2.87
C THR A 43 17.55 -5.98 -3.82
N ASP A 44 18.26 -6.49 -4.82
CA ASP A 44 18.88 -5.70 -5.89
C ASP A 44 17.89 -5.35 -7.01
N GLN A 45 18.05 -4.17 -7.60
CA GLN A 45 17.25 -3.70 -8.74
C GLN A 45 17.35 -4.62 -9.98
N PRO A 46 18.50 -5.21 -10.34
CA PRO A 46 18.59 -6.19 -11.43
C PRO A 46 17.67 -7.39 -11.26
N PHE A 47 17.41 -7.84 -10.03
CA PHE A 47 16.42 -8.88 -9.76
C PHE A 47 14.99 -8.46 -10.12
N ILE A 48 14.59 -7.23 -9.79
CA ILE A 48 13.26 -6.71 -10.15
C ILE A 48 13.12 -6.57 -11.67
N SER A 49 14.17 -6.08 -12.34
CA SER A 49 14.23 -6.02 -13.80
C SER A 49 14.06 -7.41 -14.43
N ARG A 50 14.77 -8.41 -13.90
CA ARG A 50 14.63 -9.82 -14.32
C ARG A 50 13.24 -10.40 -14.09
N ALA A 51 12.59 -10.04 -12.97
CA ALA A 51 11.22 -10.43 -12.68
C ALA A 51 10.24 -9.81 -13.68
N LYS A 52 10.44 -8.55 -14.04
CA LYS A 52 9.61 -7.80 -15.01
C LYS A 52 9.77 -8.30 -16.45
N SER A 53 10.98 -8.72 -16.82
CA SER A 53 11.25 -9.32 -18.14
C SER A 53 10.79 -10.78 -18.25
N GLY A 54 10.45 -11.43 -17.14
CA GLY A 54 10.04 -12.85 -17.13
C GLY A 54 11.20 -13.83 -17.22
N SER A 55 12.42 -13.40 -16.90
CA SER A 55 13.63 -14.25 -16.96
C SER A 55 13.83 -15.15 -15.73
N LEU A 56 12.93 -15.09 -14.75
CA LEU A 56 12.96 -15.94 -13.57
C LEU A 56 12.46 -17.34 -13.93
N LYS A 57 13.26 -18.38 -13.63
CA LYS A 57 12.94 -19.78 -13.91
C LYS A 57 12.42 -20.56 -12.69
N ARG A 58 12.57 -20.00 -11.49
CA ARG A 58 12.29 -20.70 -10.23
C ARG A 58 11.65 -19.76 -9.22
N VAL A 59 10.72 -20.30 -8.44
CA VAL A 59 10.12 -19.59 -7.30
C VAL A 59 11.02 -19.76 -6.09
N THR A 60 11.78 -18.71 -5.77
CA THR A 60 12.62 -18.67 -4.56
C THR A 60 11.93 -17.89 -3.45
N ALA A 61 12.49 -17.92 -2.24
CA ALA A 61 12.01 -17.10 -1.12
C ALA A 61 11.97 -15.59 -1.46
N ARG A 62 12.90 -15.11 -2.32
CA ARG A 62 12.91 -13.73 -2.82
C ARG A 62 11.70 -13.41 -3.70
N VAL A 63 11.31 -14.35 -4.56
CA VAL A 63 10.11 -14.20 -5.41
C VAL A 63 8.85 -14.16 -4.55
N ARG A 64 8.79 -14.97 -3.49
CA ARG A 64 7.66 -14.94 -2.53
C ARG A 64 7.58 -13.61 -1.77
N ARG A 65 8.72 -13.03 -1.38
CA ARG A 65 8.76 -11.68 -0.78
C ARG A 65 8.23 -10.62 -1.74
N LEU A 66 8.59 -10.72 -3.02
CA LEU A 66 8.09 -9.82 -4.06
C LEU A 66 6.56 -9.93 -4.24
N ASP A 67 6.00 -11.14 -4.31
CA ASP A 67 4.55 -11.33 -4.40
C ASP A 67 3.80 -10.80 -3.16
N ALA A 68 4.38 -11.01 -1.97
CA ALA A 68 3.81 -10.48 -0.73
C ALA A 68 3.78 -8.95 -0.71
N TYR A 69 4.85 -8.31 -1.21
CA TYR A 69 4.91 -6.86 -1.37
C TYR A 69 3.83 -6.37 -2.35
N LEU A 70 3.75 -6.97 -3.54
CA LEU A 70 2.78 -6.58 -4.57
C LEU A 70 1.33 -6.78 -4.08
N SER A 71 1.05 -7.85 -3.35
CA SER A 71 -0.27 -8.10 -2.76
C SER A 71 -0.65 -7.02 -1.74
N ARG A 72 0.28 -6.61 -0.88
CA ARG A 72 0.04 -5.51 0.08
C ARG A 72 -0.15 -4.17 -0.63
N HIS A 73 0.63 -3.91 -1.68
CA HIS A 73 0.51 -2.70 -2.47
C HIS A 73 -0.85 -2.61 -3.16
N ALA A 74 -1.28 -3.70 -3.81
CA ALA A 74 -2.59 -3.82 -4.45
C ALA A 74 -3.75 -3.55 -3.48
N SER A 75 -3.73 -4.15 -2.27
CA SER A 75 -4.74 -3.91 -1.25
C SER A 75 -4.75 -2.46 -0.76
N ARG A 76 -3.57 -1.81 -0.67
CA ARG A 76 -3.45 -0.41 -0.27
C ARG A 76 -4.02 0.54 -1.33
N SER A 77 -3.72 0.30 -2.61
CA SER A 77 -4.28 1.07 -3.73
C SER A 77 -5.80 0.91 -3.83
N ALA A 78 -6.32 -0.30 -3.61
CA ALA A 78 -7.76 -0.53 -3.56
C ALA A 78 -8.43 0.21 -2.39
N ASN A 79 -7.82 0.22 -1.20
CA ASN A 79 -8.36 0.94 -0.05
C ASN A 79 -8.31 2.47 -0.20
N LEU A 80 -7.30 3.00 -0.90
CA LEU A 80 -7.21 4.43 -1.23
C LEU A 80 -8.24 4.85 -2.30
N ALA A 81 -8.59 3.95 -3.23
CA ALA A 81 -9.60 4.21 -4.25
C ALA A 81 -11.05 4.20 -3.69
N VAL A 82 -11.30 3.52 -2.56
CA VAL A 82 -12.63 3.48 -1.91
C VAL A 82 -12.93 4.76 -1.11
N THR A 83 -11.89 5.53 -0.75
CA THR A 83 -12.06 6.74 0.07
C THR A 83 -12.26 8.03 -0.72
N ASP A 84 -12.20 8.00 -2.06
CA ASP A 84 -12.29 9.22 -2.89
C ASP A 84 -13.71 9.48 -3.44
N ASP A 85 -14.67 8.56 -3.26
CA ASP A 85 -15.97 8.59 -3.97
C ASP A 85 -17.21 8.66 -3.05
N THR A 86 -17.08 9.17 -1.82
CA THR A 86 -18.25 9.41 -0.93
C THR A 86 -18.38 10.85 -0.47
N VAL A 87 -18.45 11.79 -1.44
CA VAL A 87 -19.07 13.11 -1.23
C VAL A 87 -20.02 13.41 -2.41
N SER A 88 -21.08 12.62 -2.56
CA SER A 88 -22.29 13.05 -3.27
C SER A 88 -23.46 12.17 -2.84
N GLY A 89 -23.93 12.38 -1.62
CA GLY A 89 -25.05 11.66 -1.03
C GLY A 89 -26.00 12.65 -0.38
N SER A 90 -26.88 13.23 -1.19
CA SER A 90 -28.03 14.00 -0.75
C SER A 90 -28.92 13.12 0.12
N VAL A 91 -28.90 13.32 1.44
CA VAL A 91 -29.91 12.77 2.36
C VAL A 91 -30.29 13.88 3.34
N LYS A 92 -31.46 14.46 3.09
CA LYS A 92 -32.29 15.08 4.12
C LYS A 92 -32.44 14.06 5.24
N ASP A 93 -31.99 14.37 6.45
CA ASP A 93 -32.78 14.15 7.66
C ASP A 93 -32.15 14.77 8.92
N ARG A 94 -33.06 15.26 9.76
CA ARG A 94 -32.87 16.24 10.82
C ARG A 94 -32.36 15.56 12.11
N SER A 95 -31.06 15.64 12.42
CA SER A 95 -30.51 15.38 13.77
C SER A 95 -29.07 15.95 13.99
N GLY A 96 -28.74 17.05 13.29
CA GLY A 96 -27.38 17.35 12.83
C GLY A 96 -26.43 18.16 13.72
N THR A 97 -26.67 18.41 15.00
CA THR A 97 -25.85 19.44 15.70
C THR A 97 -24.65 18.91 16.50
N ARG A 98 -24.64 17.65 16.97
CA ARG A 98 -23.53 17.14 17.83
C ARG A 98 -22.48 16.28 17.12
N ARG A 99 -22.81 15.61 16.02
CA ARG A 99 -21.85 14.74 15.28
C ARG A 99 -20.98 15.51 14.28
N ARG A 100 -21.41 16.68 13.84
CA ARG A 100 -20.67 17.52 12.87
C ARG A 100 -19.33 18.02 13.43
N THR A 101 -19.29 18.42 14.69
CA THR A 101 -18.11 19.03 15.30
C THR A 101 -16.95 18.05 15.51
N LYS A 102 -17.22 16.79 15.87
CA LYS A 102 -16.17 15.78 16.04
C LYS A 102 -15.55 15.39 14.70
N ARG A 103 -16.38 15.10 13.70
CA ARG A 103 -15.91 14.72 12.35
C ARG A 103 -15.12 15.86 11.70
N GLU A 104 -15.61 17.09 11.77
CA GLU A 104 -14.87 18.26 11.25
C GLU A 104 -13.56 18.50 12.00
N ARG A 105 -13.51 18.22 13.32
CA ARG A 105 -12.27 18.31 14.10
C ARG A 105 -11.27 17.22 13.70
N ASP A 106 -11.71 15.98 13.59
CA ASP A 106 -10.88 14.85 13.17
C ASP A 106 -10.32 15.09 11.75
N GLU A 107 -11.15 15.61 10.83
CA GLU A 107 -10.74 15.96 9.46
C GLU A 107 -9.70 17.10 9.43
N ARG A 108 -9.86 18.13 10.29
CA ARG A 108 -8.87 19.20 10.43
C ARG A 108 -7.54 18.69 10.99
N GLU A 109 -7.59 17.83 12.00
CA GLU A 109 -6.40 17.23 12.61
C GLU A 109 -5.65 16.34 11.60
N VAL A 110 -6.37 15.52 10.82
CA VAL A 110 -5.77 14.72 9.73
C VAL A 110 -5.13 15.60 8.66
N LYS A 111 -5.81 16.69 8.26
CA LYS A 111 -5.28 17.62 7.26
C LYS A 111 -4.03 18.33 7.75
N LEU A 112 -3.99 18.73 9.02
CA LEU A 112 -2.82 19.35 9.63
C LEU A 112 -1.64 18.37 9.69
N ALA A 113 -1.88 17.16 10.19
CA ALA A 113 -0.86 16.11 10.26
C ALA A 113 -0.26 15.79 8.88
N ARG A 114 -1.10 15.74 7.84
CA ARG A 114 -0.65 15.53 6.46
C ARG A 114 0.29 16.65 6.00
N LYS A 115 -0.06 17.91 6.23
CA LYS A 115 0.79 19.06 5.87
C LYS A 115 2.13 19.02 6.60
N SER A 116 2.13 18.67 7.89
CA SER A 116 3.36 18.53 8.68
C SER A 116 4.27 17.42 8.15
N CYS A 117 3.70 16.27 7.76
CA CYS A 117 4.47 15.20 7.12
C CYS A 117 5.01 15.61 5.75
N GLU A 118 4.22 16.32 4.94
CA GLU A 118 4.68 16.84 3.64
C GLU A 118 5.85 17.81 3.81
N ALA A 119 5.78 18.74 4.77
CA ALA A 119 6.89 19.65 5.07
C ALA A 119 8.16 18.91 5.51
N TYR A 120 8.03 17.93 6.42
CA TYR A 120 9.14 17.11 6.89
C TYR A 120 9.85 16.37 5.74
N LEU A 121 9.08 15.85 4.77
CA LEU A 121 9.66 15.15 3.62
C LEU A 121 10.30 16.12 2.62
N LEU A 122 9.74 17.32 2.44
CA LEU A 122 10.30 18.35 1.57
C LEU A 122 11.62 18.92 2.11
N GLU A 123 11.79 18.99 3.42
CA GLU A 123 13.05 19.36 4.08
C GLU A 123 14.12 18.26 3.99
N GLY A 124 13.81 17.11 3.37
CA GLY A 124 14.77 16.02 3.10
C GLY A 124 15.02 15.10 4.28
N TYR A 125 14.21 15.18 5.35
CA TYR A 125 14.34 14.28 6.48
C TYR A 125 13.92 12.84 6.15
N ASN A 126 14.38 11.91 6.98
CA ASN A 126 14.23 10.48 6.73
C ASN A 126 12.79 10.00 6.96
N PRO A 127 12.07 9.51 5.92
CA PRO A 127 10.70 9.03 6.06
C PRO A 127 10.55 7.82 6.98
N ARG A 128 11.63 7.04 7.22
CA ARG A 128 11.59 5.87 8.10
C ARG A 128 11.25 6.25 9.54
N VAL A 129 11.69 7.43 10.00
CA VAL A 129 11.40 7.91 11.37
C VAL A 129 9.90 8.07 11.61
N LEU A 130 9.16 8.61 10.64
CA LEU A 130 7.70 8.74 10.75
C LEU A 130 7.01 7.38 10.78
N ILE A 131 7.52 6.41 10.02
CA ILE A 131 6.99 5.04 10.00
C ILE A 131 7.24 4.35 11.35
N ASP A 132 8.46 4.44 11.88
CA ASP A 132 8.84 3.86 13.17
C ASP A 132 7.99 4.44 14.31
N GLN A 133 7.72 5.75 14.29
CA GLN A 133 6.83 6.40 15.24
C GLN A 133 5.39 5.86 15.16
N ILE A 134 4.85 5.66 13.96
CA ILE A 134 3.50 5.08 13.78
C ILE A 134 3.45 3.65 14.31
N ASP A 135 4.47 2.84 14.03
CA ASP A 135 4.52 1.46 14.50
C ASP A 135 4.66 1.39 16.02
N LEU A 136 5.45 2.27 16.64
CA LEU A 136 5.54 2.39 18.09
C LEU A 136 4.20 2.77 18.73
N LEU A 137 3.49 3.75 18.15
CA LEU A 137 2.16 4.15 18.63
C LEU A 137 1.13 3.03 18.50
N ARG A 138 1.16 2.26 17.41
CA ARG A 138 0.29 1.08 17.25
C ARG A 138 0.59 0.00 18.26
N GLN A 139 1.87 -0.27 18.53
CA GLN A 139 2.29 -1.23 19.56
C GLN A 139 1.83 -0.78 20.95
N ALA A 140 1.97 0.50 21.27
CA ALA A 140 1.49 1.07 22.52
C ALA A 140 -0.03 0.93 22.67
N GLN A 141 -0.80 1.23 21.61
CA GLN A 141 -2.25 1.04 21.60
C GLN A 141 -2.66 -0.42 21.78
N SER A 142 -1.94 -1.36 21.15
CA SER A 142 -2.24 -2.80 21.31
C SER A 142 -1.92 -3.37 22.68
N ARG A 143 -1.08 -2.70 23.47
CA ARG A 143 -0.71 -3.10 24.85
C ARG A 143 -1.57 -2.43 25.92
N SER A 144 -2.37 -1.44 25.54
CA SER A 144 -3.22 -0.65 26.44
C SER A 144 -4.66 -1.20 26.55
N LEU A 145 -4.92 -2.41 26.04
CA LEU A 145 -6.16 -3.17 26.12
C LEU A 145 -5.87 -4.53 26.75
#